data_AF-A0A2H6LQH0-F1
#
_entry.id   AF-A0A2H6LQH0-F1
#
_cell.length_a   1.000
_cell.length_b   1.000
_cell.length_c   1.000
_cell.angle_alpha   90.00
_cell.angle_beta   90.00
_cell.angle_gamma   90.00
#
_symmetry.space_group_name_H-M   'P 1'
#
loop_
_entity.id
_entity.type
_entity.pdbx_description
1 polymer ?
#
loop_
_entity_poly.entity_id
_entity_poly.type
_entity_poly.pdbx_seq_one_letter_code
_entity_poly.pdbx_strand_id
1 'polypeptide(L)' 'MLCLTLLLLGIWGVTQELPYMLLCLSYAIGAAISMLVREAIAPSPQARISRLIALLLLVISLYGFVDFL' A
#
# COMPACT_ATOMS: atom_id res chain seq x y z
N MET A 1 -6.65 -0.73 -7.08
CA MET A 1 -5.21 -0.56 -6.81
C MET A 1 -4.66 -1.68 -5.93
N LEU A 2 -5.32 -2.04 -4.82
CA LEU A 2 -4.88 -3.17 -3.97
C LEU A 2 -4.69 -4.51 -4.69
N CYS A 3 -5.57 -4.91 -5.61
CA CYS A 3 -5.39 -6.18 -6.32
C CYS A 3 -4.09 -6.21 -7.14
N LEU A 4 -3.69 -5.06 -7.71
CA LEU A 4 -2.41 -4.94 -8.42
C LEU A 4 -1.24 -5.00 -7.44
N THR A 5 -1.35 -4.35 -6.27
CA THR A 5 -0.36 -4.47 -5.18
C THR A 5 -0.16 -5.94 -4.79
N LEU A 6 -1.25 -6.68 -4.54
CA LEU A 6 -1.18 -8.09 -4.14
C LEU A 6 -0.58 -8.98 -5.23
N LEU A 7 -0.93 -8.75 -6.49
CA LEU A 7 -0.39 -9.48 -7.63
C LEU A 7 1.12 -9.23 -7.77
N LEU A 8 1.55 -7.98 -7.72
CA LEU A 8 2.97 -7.60 -7.80
C LEU A 8 3.77 -8.11 -6.61
N LEU A 9 3.18 -8.11 -5.41
CA LEU A 9 3.78 -8.70 -4.21
C LEU A 9 4.00 -10.21 -4.39
N GLY A 10 3.03 -10.92 -4.97
CA GLY A 10 3.15 -12.34 -5.27
C GLY A 10 4.24 -12.63 -6.31
N ILE A 11 4.31 -11.82 -7.37
CA ILE A 11 5.37 -11.92 -8.38
C ILE A 11 6.73 -11.67 -7.74
N TRP A 12 6.87 -10.57 -7.00
CA TRP A 12 8.12 -10.26 -6.30
C TRP A 12 8.52 -11.34 -5.31
N GLY A 13 7.58 -11.95 -4.59
CA GLY A 13 7.86 -13.06 -3.68
C GLY A 13 8.56 -14.25 -4.36
N VAL A 14 8.25 -14.49 -5.64
CA VAL A 14 8.85 -15.57 -6.45
C VAL A 14 10.12 -15.12 -7.17
N THR A 15 10.11 -13.92 -7.76
CA THR A 15 11.22 -13.45 -8.61
C THR A 15 12.31 -12.75 -7.82
N GLN A 16 11.99 -12.16 -6.67
CA GLN A 16 12.88 -11.31 -5.85
C GLN A 16 13.49 -10.13 -6.63
N GLU A 17 12.89 -9.78 -7.77
CA GLU A 17 13.38 -8.74 -8.66
C GLU A 17 12.96 -7.35 -8.16
N LEU A 18 13.96 -6.49 -8.02
CA LEU A 18 13.87 -5.11 -7.54
C LEU A 18 12.75 -4.28 -8.21
N PRO A 19 12.54 -4.34 -9.54
CA PRO A 19 11.52 -3.52 -10.21
C PRO A 19 10.09 -3.85 -9.73
N TYR A 20 9.77 -5.12 -9.49
CA TYR A 20 8.43 -5.52 -9.02
C TYR A 20 8.20 -5.09 -7.58
N MET A 21 9.25 -5.06 -6.76
CA MET A 21 9.19 -4.55 -5.39
C MET A 21 8.83 -3.07 -5.38
N LEU A 22 9.57 -2.23 -6.13
CA LEU A 22 9.31 -0.79 -6.22
C LEU A 22 7.92 -0.49 -6.77
N LEU A 23 7.47 -1.27 -7.76
CA LEU A 23 6.14 -1.13 -8.32
C LEU A 23 5.07 -1.47 -7.28
N CYS A 24 5.23 -2.60 -6.57
CA CYS A 24 4.34 -3.02 -5.50
C CYS A 24 4.21 -1.93 -4.42
N LEU A 25 5.34 -1.42 -3.93
CA LEU A 25 5.40 -0.36 -2.91
C LEU A 25 4.71 0.93 -3.41
N SER A 26 4.93 1.32 -4.65
CA SER A 26 4.29 2.50 -5.26
C SER A 26 2.77 2.35 -5.35
N TYR A 27 2.28 1.18 -5.76
CA TYR A 27 0.85 0.88 -5.77
C TYR A 27 0.25 0.82 -4.36
N ALA A 28 1.00 0.30 -3.39
CA ALA A 28 0.57 0.25 -1.98
C ALA A 28 0.41 1.67 -1.40
N ILE A 29 1.35 2.57 -1.67
CA ILE A 29 1.28 4.00 -1.28
C ILE A 29 0.04 4.65 -1.91
N GLY A 30 -0.16 4.49 -3.23
CA GLY A 30 -1.31 5.05 -3.92
C GLY A 30 -2.65 4.51 -3.41
N ALA A 31 -2.72 3.21 -3.11
CA ALA A 31 -3.90 2.58 -2.52
C ALA A 31 -4.20 3.13 -1.11
N ALA A 32 -3.17 3.25 -0.26
CA ALA A 32 -3.29 3.78 1.09
C ALA A 32 -3.77 5.24 1.09
N ILE A 33 -3.16 6.11 0.28
CA ILE A 33 -3.59 7.51 0.13
C ILE A 33 -5.04 7.57 -0.35
N SER A 34 -5.40 6.75 -1.35
CA SER A 34 -6.76 6.71 -1.88
C SER A 34 -7.81 6.24 -0.86
N MET A 35 -7.44 5.35 0.07
CA MET A 35 -8.28 4.96 1.20
C MET A 35 -8.43 6.10 2.21
N LEU A 36 -7.33 6.76 2.58
CA LEU A 36 -7.34 7.89 3.51
C LEU A 36 -8.21 9.05 2.99
N VAL A 37 -8.10 9.37 1.70
CA VAL A 37 -8.91 10.41 1.06
C VAL A 37 -10.39 10.02 1.05
N ARG A 38 -10.72 8.77 0.70
CA ARG A 38 -12.11 8.28 0.73
C ARG A 38 -12.73 8.38 2.12
N GLU A 39 -11.98 7.98 3.13
CA GLU A 39 -12.45 8.02 4.52
C GLU A 39 -12.60 9.46 5.05
N ALA A 40 -11.83 10.41 4.51
CA ALA A 40 -11.96 11.83 4.83
C ALA A 40 -13.21 12.46 4.20
N ILE A 41 -13.65 11.98 3.02
CA ILE A 41 -14.81 12.51 2.29
C ILE A 41 -16.11 11.86 2.76
N ALA A 42 -16.14 10.54 2.88
CA ALA A 42 -17.32 9.76 3.22
C ALA A 42 -16.98 8.76 4.34
N PRO A 43 -17.03 9.19 5.62
CA PRO A 43 -16.66 8.34 6.73
C PRO A 43 -17.65 7.18 6.85
N SER A 44 -17.15 5.95 6.77
CA SER A 44 -17.91 4.73 6.95
C SER A 44 -18.04 4.34 8.43
N PRO A 45 -18.99 3.48 8.83
CA PRO A 45 -19.06 2.97 10.21
C PRO A 45 -17.79 2.21 10.65
N GLN A 46 -17.07 1.62 9.69
CA GLN A 46 -15.77 0.95 9.90
C GLN A 46 -14.57 1.88 9.64
N ALA A 47 -14.81 3.17 9.45
CA ALA A 47 -13.82 4.17 9.05
C ALA A 47 -12.54 4.15 9.87
N ARG A 48 -12.70 3.99 11.18
CA ARG A 48 -11.58 4.07 12.12
C ARG A 48 -10.59 2.93 11.89
N ILE A 49 -11.09 1.73 11.58
CA ILE A 49 -10.27 0.55 11.31
C ILE A 49 -9.63 0.67 9.92
N SER A 50 -10.41 1.01 8.89
CA SER A 50 -9.90 1.19 7.53
C SER A 50 -8.82 2.28 7.46
N ARG A 51 -9.02 3.40 8.15
CA ARG A 51 -8.03 4.48 8.24
C ARG A 51 -6.75 4.03 8.93
N LEU A 52 -6.85 3.25 10.01
CA LEU A 52 -5.68 2.72 10.72
C LEU A 52 -4.88 1.77 9.83
N ILE A 53 -5.56 0.84 9.15
CA ILE A 53 -4.93 -0.09 8.21
C ILE A 53 -4.26 0.66 7.06
N ALA A 54 -4.92 1.66 6.48
CA ALA A 54 -4.34 2.47 5.42
C ALA A 54 -3.10 3.24 5.88
N LEU A 55 -3.11 3.79 7.10
CA LEU A 55 -1.94 4.45 7.71
C LEU A 55 -0.78 3.47 7.92
N LEU A 56 -1.06 2.29 8.49
CA LEU A 56 -0.04 1.25 8.68
C LEU A 56 0.56 0.81 7.35
N LEU A 57 -0.28 0.57 6.35
CA LEU A 57 0.15 0.20 5.01
C LEU A 57 1.04 1.28 4.38
N LEU A 58 0.68 2.56 4.54
CA LEU A 58 1.47 3.69 4.05
C LEU A 58 2.85 3.73 4.71
N VAL A 59 2.89 3.62 6.04
CA VAL A 59 4.15 3.66 6.81
C VAL A 59 5.07 2.51 6.42
N ILE A 60 4.55 1.28 6.37
CA ILE A 60 5.33 0.09 5.97
C ILE A 60 5.85 0.25 4.54
N SER A 61 5.00 0.72 3.63
CA SER A 61 5.41 0.93 2.23
C SER A 61 6.47 2.02 2.10
N LEU A 62 6.44 3.06 2.95
CA LEU A 62 7.46 4.09 2.95
C LEU A 62 8.78 3.59 3.55
N TYR A 63 8.73 2.82 4.64
CA TYR A 63 9.91 2.18 5.23
C TYR A 63 10.57 1.21 4.25
N GLY A 64 9.80 0.43 3.49
CA GLY A 64 10.34 -0.47 2.46
C GLY A 64 11.08 0.26 1.34
N PHE A 65 10.76 1.53 1.08
CA PHE A 65 11.53 2.37 0.17
C PHE A 65 12.82 2.91 0.80
N VAL A 66 12.79 3.29 2.09
CA VAL A 66 13.95 3.83 2.81
C VAL A 66 15.01 2.75 3.04
N ASP A 67 14.61 1.52 3.35
CA ASP A 67 15.55 0.39 3.52
C ASP A 67 16.26 0.02 2.21
N PHE A 68 15.66 0.38 1.08
CA PHE A 68 16.18 0.07 -0.25
C PHE A 68 17.03 1.19 -0.87
N LEU A 69 16.91 2.43 -0.39
CA LEU A 69 17.63 3.60 -0.91
C LEU A 69 19.02 3.74 -0.27
#